data_AF-A0A952UAI7-F1
#
_entry.id   AF-A0A952UAI7-F1
#
_cell.length_a   1.000
_cell.length_b   1.000
_cell.length_c   1.000
_cell.angle_alpha   90.00
_cell.angle_beta   90.00
_cell.angle_gamma   90.00
#
_symmetry.space_group_name_H-M   'P 1'
#
loop_
_entity.id
_entity.type
_entity.pdbx_description
1 polymer ?
#
loop_
_entity_poly.entity_id
_entity_poly.type
_entity_poly.pdbx_seq_one_letter_code
_entity_poly.pdbx_strand_id
1 'polypeptide(L)'
;MGYFLIVLGVVVLVANLVTYSSRPRPSNDSINGMRRRRPDESDAAWEAGLRLYLPFSVAVGLIGVVGGFLSILLDPAWFVAIIGSTFALMIGLLILGAVLLDRRVKRESRREAGLG
;
A
#
# COMPACT_ATOMS: atom_id res chain seq x y z
N MET A 1 4.29 16.25 16.33
CA MET A 1 3.93 16.00 14.92
C MET A 1 4.72 14.86 14.30
N GLY A 2 6.05 14.77 14.43
CA GLY A 2 6.80 13.60 13.93
C GLY A 2 6.35 12.25 14.50
N TYR A 3 6.02 12.20 15.80
CA TYR A 3 5.42 11.01 16.42
C TYR A 3 4.12 10.55 15.75
N PHE A 4 3.30 11.46 15.22
CA PHE A 4 2.08 11.11 14.51
C PHE A 4 2.39 10.35 13.21
N LEU A 5 3.40 10.80 12.45
CA LEU A 5 3.85 10.12 11.22
C LEU A 5 4.42 8.73 11.53
N ILE A 6 5.17 8.61 12.64
CA ILE A 6 5.67 7.31 13.11
C ILE A 6 4.51 6.37 13.43
N VAL A 7 3.55 6.83 14.23
CA VAL A 7 2.36 6.03 14.58
C VAL A 7 1.59 5.64 13.32
N LEU A 8 1.38 6.56 12.38
CA LEU A 8 0.71 6.28 11.11
C LEU A 8 1.48 5.21 10.30
N GLY A 9 2.80 5.35 10.18
CA GLY A 9 3.64 4.37 9.49
C GLY A 9 3.58 2.99 10.14
N VAL A 10 3.64 2.91 11.47
CA VAL A 10 3.49 1.66 12.23
C VAL A 10 2.10 1.05 12.02
N VAL A 11 1.02 1.85 12.05
CA VAL A 11 -0.33 1.36 11.79
C VAL A 11 -0.44 0.77 10.37
N VAL A 12 0.16 1.41 9.37
CA VAL A 12 0.20 0.86 8.00
C VAL A 12 0.98 -0.46 7.96
N LEU A 13 2.12 -0.56 8.64
CA LEU A 13 2.90 -1.81 8.69
C LEU A 13 2.13 -2.93 9.41
N VAL A 14 1.47 -2.63 10.52
CA VAL A 14 0.63 -3.59 11.25
C VAL A 14 -0.57 -4.00 10.40
N ALA A 15 -1.23 -3.08 9.71
CA ALA A 15 -2.34 -3.39 8.81
C ALA A 15 -1.90 -4.30 7.67
N ASN A 16 -0.71 -4.07 7.09
CA ASN A 16 -0.12 -5.01 6.14
C ASN A 16 0.11 -6.38 6.81
N LEU A 17 0.78 -6.41 7.95
CA LEU A 17 1.04 -7.67 8.66
C LEU A 17 -0.25 -8.46 8.90
N VAL A 18 -1.32 -7.82 9.39
CA VAL A 18 -2.62 -8.46 9.63
C VAL A 18 -3.25 -8.96 8.34
N THR A 19 -3.21 -8.17 7.27
CA THR A 19 -3.78 -8.51 5.96
C THR A 19 -3.06 -9.69 5.30
N TYR A 20 -1.78 -9.93 5.61
CA TYR A 20 -0.97 -11.00 5.01
C TYR A 20 -0.66 -12.19 5.94
N SER A 21 -0.62 -12.00 7.27
CA SER A 21 -0.45 -13.08 8.26
C SER A 21 -1.72 -13.91 8.42
N SER A 22 -2.87 -13.25 8.26
CA SER A 22 -4.08 -13.90 7.82
C SER A 22 -3.77 -14.36 6.39
N ARG A 23 -3.37 -15.63 6.20
CA ARG A 23 -3.17 -16.25 4.87
C ARG A 23 -4.14 -15.63 3.87
N PRO A 24 -3.76 -15.32 2.61
CA PRO A 24 -4.69 -14.78 1.61
C PRO A 24 -5.87 -15.73 1.50
N ARG A 25 -6.87 -15.52 2.34
CA ARG A 25 -8.09 -16.28 2.39
C ARG A 25 -8.89 -15.75 1.22
N PRO A 26 -9.74 -16.60 0.62
CA PRO A 26 -10.74 -16.15 -0.34
C PRO A 26 -11.59 -14.98 0.19
N SER A 27 -11.61 -14.74 1.52
CA SER A 27 -12.30 -13.64 2.19
C SER A 27 -11.54 -12.30 2.22
N ASN A 28 -10.32 -12.20 1.69
CA ASN A 28 -9.66 -10.89 1.49
C ASN A 28 -10.24 -10.20 0.25
N ASP A 29 -11.56 -10.06 0.23
CA ASP A 29 -12.33 -9.32 -0.77
C ASP A 29 -12.10 -7.81 -0.66
N SER A 30 -11.20 -7.35 0.23
CA SER A 30 -10.84 -5.95 0.32
C SER A 30 -9.39 -5.73 0.76
N ILE A 31 -8.77 -4.69 0.21
CA ILE A 31 -7.44 -4.21 0.58
C ILE A 31 -7.60 -3.04 1.55
N ASN A 32 -7.59 -3.29 2.86
CA ASN A 32 -7.68 -2.25 3.89
C ASN A 32 -8.79 -1.19 3.60
N GLY A 33 -9.92 -1.62 3.01
CA GLY A 33 -11.02 -0.74 2.59
C GLY A 33 -10.82 0.09 1.31
N MET A 34 -9.64 0.12 0.69
CA MET A 34 -9.33 0.96 -0.50
C MET A 34 -9.86 0.38 -1.81
N ARG A 35 -9.82 -0.95 -1.96
CA ARG A 35 -10.37 -1.64 -3.13
C ARG A 35 -11.04 -2.91 -2.68
N ARG A 36 -12.29 -3.11 -3.11
CA ARG A 36 -12.98 -4.38 -2.98
C ARG A 36 -12.80 -5.20 -4.25
N ARG A 37 -12.65 -6.51 -4.09
CA ARG A 37 -12.66 -7.46 -5.20
C ARG A 37 -14.01 -7.40 -5.89
N ARG A 38 -13.99 -7.39 -7.22
CA ARG A 38 -15.22 -7.43 -8.01
C ARG A 38 -15.67 -8.89 -8.24
N PRO A 39 -16.97 -9.16 -8.40
CA PRO A 39 -17.48 -10.52 -8.59
C PRO A 39 -16.96 -11.22 -9.87
N ASP A 40 -16.53 -10.43 -10.86
CA ASP A 40 -15.97 -10.89 -12.13
C ASP A 40 -14.45 -11.12 -12.10
N GLU A 41 -13.79 -10.81 -10.98
CA GLU A 41 -12.34 -11.01 -10.82
C GLU A 41 -12.06 -12.38 -10.22
N SER A 42 -11.24 -13.19 -10.90
CA SER A 42 -10.83 -14.50 -10.39
C SER A 42 -9.94 -14.41 -9.15
N ASP A 43 -9.90 -15.50 -8.38
CA ASP A 43 -9.07 -15.59 -7.17
C ASP A 43 -7.58 -15.38 -7.52
N ALA A 44 -7.12 -16.00 -8.61
CA ALA A 44 -5.73 -15.96 -9.03
C ALA A 44 -5.31 -14.57 -9.55
N ALA A 45 -6.17 -13.90 -10.32
CA ALA A 45 -5.93 -12.53 -10.75
C ALA A 45 -5.86 -11.55 -9.58
N TRP A 46 -6.75 -11.72 -8.59
CA TRP A 46 -6.77 -10.93 -7.37
C TRP A 46 -5.50 -11.15 -6.54
N GLU A 47 -5.11 -12.41 -6.30
CA GLU A 47 -3.91 -12.74 -5.52
C GLU A 47 -2.63 -12.22 -6.20
N ALA A 48 -2.53 -12.33 -7.53
CA ALA A 48 -1.40 -11.77 -8.28
C ALA A 48 -1.31 -10.23 -8.14
N GLY A 49 -2.45 -9.54 -8.13
CA GLY A 49 -2.51 -8.11 -7.84
C GLY A 49 -2.06 -7.77 -6.41
N LEU A 50 -2.54 -8.52 -5.41
CA LEU A 50 -2.17 -8.33 -4.01
C LEU A 50 -0.67 -8.51 -3.77
N ARG A 51 -0.07 -9.58 -4.32
CA ARG A 51 1.37 -9.83 -4.21
C ARG A 51 2.20 -8.68 -4.80
N LEU A 52 1.72 -8.05 -5.86
CA LEU A 52 2.37 -6.88 -6.46
C LEU A 52 2.21 -5.63 -5.60
N TYR A 53 1.07 -5.45 -4.93
CA TYR A 53 0.77 -4.28 -4.10
C TYR A 53 1.51 -4.27 -2.75
N LEU A 54 1.76 -5.44 -2.16
CA LEU A 54 2.47 -5.62 -0.89
C LEU A 54 3.74 -4.75 -0.74
N PRO A 55 4.74 -4.82 -1.63
CA PRO A 55 5.97 -4.04 -1.47
C PRO A 55 5.73 -2.53 -1.44
N PHE A 56 4.75 -2.02 -2.20
CA PHE A 56 4.38 -0.59 -2.18
C PHE A 56 3.77 -0.20 -0.84
N SER A 57 2.84 -1.00 -0.35
CA SER A 57 2.17 -0.75 0.94
C SER A 57 3.14 -0.81 2.12
N VAL A 58 4.09 -1.74 2.10
CA VAL A 58 5.18 -1.81 3.10
C VAL A 58 6.10 -0.58 2.99
N ALA A 59 6.49 -0.20 1.77
CA ALA A 59 7.31 0.99 1.56
C ALA A 59 6.65 2.27 2.10
N VAL A 60 5.34 2.42 1.91
CA VAL A 60 4.56 3.55 2.48
C VAL A 60 4.65 3.58 4.00
N GLY A 61 4.52 2.43 4.66
CA GLY A 61 4.69 2.32 6.12
C GLY A 61 6.09 2.73 6.58
N LEU A 62 7.13 2.23 5.90
CA LEU A 62 8.53 2.58 6.19
C LEU A 62 8.81 4.08 5.98
N ILE A 63 8.29 4.68 4.91
CA ILE A 63 8.43 6.12 4.64
C ILE A 63 7.78 6.93 5.75
N GLY A 64 6.61 6.54 6.24
CA GLY A 64 5.96 7.21 7.37
C GLY A 64 6.83 7.19 8.64
N VAL A 65 7.41 6.03 8.97
CA VAL A 65 8.31 5.88 10.13
C VAL A 65 9.58 6.72 9.97
N VAL A 66 10.26 6.61 8.83
CA VAL A 66 11.52 7.33 8.56
C VAL A 66 11.27 8.83 8.48
N GLY A 67 10.25 9.28 7.75
CA GLY A 67 9.89 10.69 7.64
C GLY A 67 9.49 11.29 8.99
N GLY A 68 8.74 10.53 9.79
CA GLY A 68 8.42 10.91 11.17
C GLY A 68 9.66 11.06 12.05
N PHE A 69 10.61 10.12 11.97
CA PHE A 69 11.87 10.17 12.71
C PHE A 69 12.75 11.36 12.28
N LEU A 70 12.88 11.60 10.98
CA LEU A 70 13.61 12.74 10.43
C LEU A 70 13.02 14.08 10.89
N SER A 71 11.69 14.18 10.98
CA SER A 71 11.03 15.40 11.44
C SER A 71 11.22 15.69 12.95
N ILE A 72 11.71 14.72 13.72
CA ILE A 72 12.07 14.89 15.14
C ILE A 72 13.54 15.28 15.28
N LEU A 73 14.41 14.68 14.47
CA LEU A 73 15.86 14.86 14.58
C LEU A 73 16.39 16.14 13.91
N LEU A 74 15.74 16.61 12.86
CA LEU A 74 16.21 17.74 12.08
C LEU A 74 15.69 19.07 12.62
N ASP A 75 16.42 20.14 12.28
CA ASP A 75 16.09 21.50 12.67
C ASP A 75 14.63 21.86 12.27
N PRO A 76 13.86 22.54 13.14
CA PRO A 76 12.52 23.02 12.85
C PRO A 76 12.35 23.74 11.50
N ALA A 77 13.38 24.40 10.99
CA ALA A 77 13.36 25.04 9.66
C ALA A 77 13.05 24.05 8.52
N TRP A 78 13.45 22.78 8.65
CA TRP A 78 13.21 21.73 7.64
C TRP A 78 11.89 21.00 7.83
N PHE A 79 11.18 21.25 8.93
CA PHE A 79 10.00 20.50 9.32
C PHE A 79 8.93 20.42 8.22
N VAL A 80 8.58 21.57 7.62
CA VAL A 80 7.54 21.63 6.56
C VAL A 80 7.96 20.85 5.31
N ALA A 81 9.22 20.95 4.91
CA ALA A 81 9.76 20.24 3.75
C ALA A 81 9.79 18.72 3.97
N ILE A 82 10.17 18.27 5.16
CA ILE A 82 10.20 16.84 5.52
C ILE A 82 8.78 16.27 5.53
N ILE A 83 7.83 16.97 6.17
CA ILE A 83 6.44 16.52 6.20
C ILE A 83 5.83 16.49 4.80
N GLY A 84 6.01 17.57 4.02
CA GLY A 84 5.49 17.66 2.67
C GLY A 84 6.02 16.55 1.75
N SER A 85 7.34 16.32 1.77
CA SER A 85 7.97 15.25 0.96
C SER A 85 7.55 13.85 1.42
N THR A 86 7.42 13.62 2.74
CA THR A 86 6.94 12.34 3.29
C THR A 86 5.54 12.03 2.78
N PHE A 87 4.59 12.97 2.89
CA PHE A 87 3.23 12.77 2.39
C PHE A 87 3.18 12.61 0.87
N ALA A 88 3.93 13.41 0.12
CA ALA A 88 3.97 13.30 -1.33
C ALA A 88 4.46 11.91 -1.78
N LEU A 89 5.51 11.38 -1.15
CA LEU A 89 6.03 10.04 -1.42
C LEU A 89 5.05 8.93 -1.03
N MET A 90 4.43 9.02 0.14
CA MET A 90 3.43 8.05 0.60
C MET A 90 2.24 8.00 -0.37
N ILE A 91 1.67 9.15 -0.71
CA ILE A 91 0.53 9.24 -1.64
C ILE A 91 0.93 8.74 -3.03
N GLY A 92 2.08 9.18 -3.55
CA GLY A 92 2.57 8.76 -4.86
C GLY A 92 2.76 7.25 -4.98
N LEU A 93 3.33 6.61 -3.95
CA LEU A 93 3.50 5.15 -3.93
C LEU A 93 2.19 4.39 -3.75
N LEU A 94 1.25 4.92 -2.96
CA LEU A 94 -0.09 4.32 -2.86
C LEU A 94 -0.82 4.34 -4.20
N ILE A 95 -0.78 5.48 -4.91
CA ILE A 95 -1.38 5.61 -6.24
C ILE A 95 -0.72 4.66 -7.22
N LEU A 96 0.62 4.63 -7.26
CA LEU A 96 1.37 3.74 -8.15
C LEU A 96 1.04 2.28 -7.88
N GLY A 97 1.04 1.87 -6.60
CA GLY A 97 0.68 0.52 -6.18
C GLY A 97 -0.74 0.15 -6.61
N ALA A 98 -1.70 1.05 -6.42
CA ALA A 98 -3.09 0.82 -6.82
C ALA A 98 -3.26 0.68 -8.34
N VAL A 99 -2.59 1.53 -9.13
CA VAL A 99 -2.63 1.46 -10.60
C VAL A 99 -1.99 0.16 -11.10
N LEU A 100 -0.85 -0.23 -10.55
CA LEU A 100 -0.16 -1.46 -10.94
C LEU A 100 -0.97 -2.71 -10.56
N LEU A 101 -1.61 -2.68 -9.40
CA LEU A 101 -2.52 -3.73 -8.96
C LEU A 101 -3.71 -3.86 -9.93
N ASP A 102 -4.40 -2.77 -10.27
CA ASP A 102 -5.52 -2.79 -11.22
C ASP A 102 -5.08 -3.30 -12.60
N ARG A 103 -3.93 -2.84 -13.09
CA ARG A 103 -3.34 -3.33 -14.35
C ARG A 103 -3.01 -4.81 -14.30
N ARG A 104 -2.49 -5.32 -13.18
CA ARG A 104 -2.14 -6.73 -13.03
C ARG A 104 -3.38 -7.61 -12.98
N VAL A 105 -4.38 -7.24 -12.19
CA VAL A 105 -5.65 -7.97 -12.10
C VAL A 105 -6.33 -8.05 -13.47
N LYS A 106 -6.39 -6.92 -14.21
CA LYS A 106 -6.96 -6.89 -15.57
C LYS A 106 -6.18 -7.73 -16.59
N ARG A 107 -4.87 -7.87 -16.43
CA ARG A 107 -4.04 -8.69 -17.32
C ARG A 107 -4.28 -10.18 -17.08
N GLU A 108 -4.32 -10.60 -15.82
CA GLU A 108 -4.54 -12.01 -15.50
C GLU A 108 -5.98 -12.44 -15.81
N SER A 109 -6.99 -11.60 -15.56
CA SER A 109 -8.37 -11.92 -15.93
C SER A 109 -8.55 -12.10 -17.45
N ARG A 110 -7.84 -11.29 -18.27
CA ARG A 110 -7.85 -11.45 -19.74
C ARG A 110 -7.16 -12.73 -20.21
N ARG A 111 -6.06 -13.12 -19.55
CA ARG A 111 -5.36 -14.38 -19.84
C ARG A 111 -6.25 -15.58 -19.55
N GLU A 112 -6.96 -15.57 -18.42
CA GLU A 112 -7.90 -16.63 -18.07
C GLU A 112 -9.11 -16.70 -19.01
N ALA A 113 -9.55 -15.57 -19.54
CA ALA A 113 -10.60 -15.51 -20.56
C ALA A 113 -10.14 -15.97 -21.96
N GLY A 114 -8.85 -16.32 -22.14
CA GLY A 114 -8.29 -16.68 -23.45
C GLY A 114 -8.21 -15.52 -24.45
N LEU A 115 -8.23 -14.28 -23.95
CA LEU A 115 -8.26 -13.05 -24.75
C LEU A 115 -6.88 -12.36 -24.82
N GLY A 116 -5.79 -13.04 -24.45
CA GLY A 116 -4.46 -12.42 -24.31
C GLY A 116 -3.30 -13.38 -24.46
#